data_AF-Q1J1Q6-F1
#
_entry.id   AF-Q1J1Q6-F1
#
_cell.length_a   1.000
_cell.length_b   1.000
_cell.length_c   1.000
_cell.angle_alpha   90.00
_cell.angle_beta   90.00
_cell.angle_gamma   90.00
#
_symmetry.space_group_name_H-M   'P 1'
#
loop_
_entity.id
_entity.type
_entity.pdbx_description
1 polymer ?
#
loop_
_entity_poly.entity_id
_entity_poly.type
_entity_poly.pdbx_seq_one_letter_code
_entity_poly.pdbx_strand_id
1 'polypeptide(L)'
;MFFEDQDRHQRMARLDPRDSNGDGIVTPQEAAAYIHDYLQNASPEERRQIMQEYFQQLSPEERQQVGDAIVRSPANPVQHVRADDPADLADAYTRAAQAPAQNSQSPLEAAFAPGGALSNPMVKAGLVGLAAMIGSKLLRH
;
A
#
# COMPACT_ATOMS: atom_id res chain seq x y z
N MET A 1 25.28 1.81 39.43
CA MET A 1 23.90 1.78 38.89
C MET A 1 24.00 2.02 37.39
N PHE A 2 23.82 0.98 36.57
CA PHE A 2 24.04 0.99 35.11
C PHE A 2 22.84 0.39 34.36
N PHE A 3 21.60 0.73 34.76
CA PHE A 3 20.38 0.08 34.23
C PHE A 3 19.38 1.04 33.57
N GLU A 4 19.64 2.35 33.52
CA GLU A 4 18.64 3.34 33.04
C GLU A 4 18.74 3.70 31.55
N ASP A 5 19.86 3.40 30.88
CA ASP A 5 20.03 3.80 29.47
C ASP A 5 19.33 2.83 28.50
N GLN A 6 19.30 1.53 28.81
CA GLN A 6 18.74 0.49 27.93
C GLN A 6 17.22 0.64 27.74
N ASP A 7 16.52 1.18 28.75
CA ASP A 7 15.07 1.33 28.76
C ASP A 7 14.57 2.50 27.89
N ARG A 8 15.37 3.58 27.77
CA ARG A 8 15.05 4.69 26.86
C ARG A 8 15.22 4.29 25.39
N HIS A 9 16.29 3.60 25.05
CA HIS A 9 16.52 3.11 23.68
C HIS A 9 15.46 2.08 23.27
N GLN A 10 14.98 1.26 24.22
CA GLN A 10 13.93 0.29 23.97
C GLN A 10 12.53 0.93 23.86
N ARG A 11 12.29 2.08 24.51
CA ARG A 11 11.10 2.90 24.29
C ARG A 11 11.13 3.67 22.98
N MET A 12 12.31 4.12 22.53
CA MET A 12 12.49 4.78 21.23
C MET A 12 12.45 3.77 20.06
N ALA A 13 12.92 2.54 20.25
CA ALA A 13 12.82 1.46 19.26
C ALA A 13 11.41 0.84 19.15
N ARG A 14 10.50 1.15 20.09
CA ARG A 14 9.09 0.69 20.08
C ARG A 14 8.14 1.63 19.37
N LEU A 15 8.57 2.83 19.01
CA LEU A 15 7.80 3.70 18.13
C LEU A 15 7.94 3.16 16.72
N ASP A 16 7.09 2.20 16.40
CA ASP A 16 6.95 1.73 15.04
C ASP A 16 6.48 2.92 14.19
N PRO A 17 7.21 3.35 13.15
CA PRO A 17 6.82 4.52 12.36
C PRO A 17 5.49 4.34 11.62
N ARG A 18 4.94 3.12 11.59
CA ARG A 18 3.63 2.79 11.02
C ARG A 18 2.51 2.90 12.07
N ASP A 19 2.84 2.90 13.35
CA ASP A 19 1.92 3.05 14.48
C ASP A 19 1.80 4.54 14.84
N SER A 20 0.88 5.22 14.15
CA SER A 20 0.74 6.67 14.24
C SER A 20 0.15 7.12 15.58
N ASN A 21 -0.63 6.25 16.24
CA ASN A 21 -1.24 6.53 17.54
C ASN A 21 -0.43 6.00 18.74
N GLY A 22 0.60 5.18 18.50
CA GLY A 22 1.51 4.68 19.54
C GLY A 22 0.92 3.62 20.45
N ASP A 23 -0.17 2.95 20.04
CA ASP A 23 -0.86 1.90 20.81
C ASP A 23 -0.17 0.52 20.66
N GLY A 24 0.86 0.43 19.83
CA GLY A 24 1.60 -0.79 19.53
C GLY A 24 0.90 -1.72 18.53
N ILE A 25 -0.20 -1.27 17.92
CA ILE A 25 -0.99 -2.04 16.94
C ILE A 25 -1.16 -1.21 15.67
N VAL A 26 -0.56 -1.67 14.58
CA VAL A 26 -0.74 -1.03 13.26
C VAL A 26 -2.09 -1.44 12.67
N THR A 27 -3.05 -0.52 12.67
CA THR A 27 -4.34 -0.76 12.03
C THR A 27 -4.24 -0.67 10.49
N PRO A 28 -5.18 -1.24 9.72
CA PRO A 28 -5.19 -1.09 8.26
C PRO A 28 -5.27 0.36 7.80
N GLN A 29 -5.87 1.25 8.61
CA GLN A 29 -5.97 2.67 8.30
C GLN A 29 -4.63 3.38 8.46
N GLU A 30 -3.89 3.05 9.53
CA GLU A 30 -2.53 3.57 9.73
C GLU A 30 -1.55 3.02 8.69
N ALA A 31 -1.67 1.73 8.35
CA ALA A 31 -0.91 1.13 7.27
C ALA A 31 -1.18 1.86 5.93
N ALA A 32 -2.45 2.12 5.60
CA ALA A 32 -2.81 2.85 4.39
C ALA A 32 -2.27 4.28 4.39
N ALA A 33 -2.35 5.00 5.52
CA ALA A 33 -1.82 6.35 5.66
C ALA A 33 -0.29 6.38 5.50
N TYR A 34 0.42 5.44 6.13
CA TYR A 34 1.86 5.29 6.02
C TYR A 34 2.30 4.94 4.59
N ILE A 35 1.63 3.98 3.95
CA ILE A 35 1.87 3.64 2.54
C ILE A 35 1.62 4.86 1.66
N HIS A 36 0.52 5.60 1.90
CA HIS A 36 0.19 6.78 1.12
C HIS A 36 1.27 7.85 1.23
N ASP A 37 1.71 8.19 2.45
CA ASP A 37 2.80 9.14 2.70
C ASP A 37 4.12 8.69 2.07
N TYR A 38 4.49 7.42 2.26
CA TYR A 38 5.68 6.85 1.64
C TYR A 38 5.61 6.93 0.12
N LEU A 39 4.48 6.52 -0.47
CA LEU A 39 4.30 6.60 -1.91
C LEU A 39 4.38 8.04 -2.38
N GLN A 40 3.76 9.02 -1.71
CA GLN A 40 3.86 10.43 -2.12
C GLN A 40 5.31 10.94 -2.20
N ASN A 41 6.17 10.50 -1.28
CA ASN A 41 7.58 10.89 -1.22
C ASN A 41 8.50 10.02 -2.09
N ALA A 42 8.12 8.77 -2.37
CA ALA A 42 8.92 7.83 -3.15
C ALA A 42 8.95 8.19 -4.63
N SER A 43 10.08 7.87 -5.29
CA SER A 43 10.24 8.05 -6.74
C SER A 43 9.29 7.14 -7.52
N PRO A 44 8.88 7.48 -8.77
CA PRO A 44 8.00 6.64 -9.58
C PRO A 44 8.51 5.21 -9.76
N GLU A 45 9.84 5.04 -9.83
CA GLU A 45 10.49 3.73 -9.91
C GLU A 45 10.37 2.93 -8.60
N GLU A 46 10.60 3.55 -7.45
CA GLU A 46 10.46 2.90 -6.14
C GLU A 46 9.02 2.48 -5.87
N ARG A 47 8.04 3.35 -6.18
CA ARG A 47 6.62 3.01 -6.08
C ARG A 47 6.30 1.76 -6.88
N ARG A 48 6.75 1.69 -8.14
CA ARG A 48 6.53 0.53 -9.01
C ARG A 48 7.20 -0.73 -8.45
N GLN A 49 8.44 -0.65 -7.97
CA GLN A 49 9.13 -1.80 -7.38
C GLN A 49 8.38 -2.35 -6.16
N ILE A 50 7.96 -1.48 -5.25
CA ILE A 50 7.26 -1.88 -4.03
C ILE A 50 5.88 -2.46 -4.35
N MET A 51 5.16 -1.87 -5.30
CA MET A 51 3.88 -2.42 -5.77
C MET A 51 4.09 -3.77 -6.46
N GLN A 52 5.16 -3.94 -7.24
CA GLN A 52 5.48 -5.20 -7.88
C GLN A 52 5.78 -6.28 -6.85
N GLU A 53 6.60 -6.00 -5.83
CA GLU A 53 6.87 -6.95 -4.73
C GLU A 53 5.59 -7.29 -3.97
N TYR A 54 4.72 -6.32 -3.73
CA TYR A 54 3.39 -6.54 -3.15
C TYR A 54 2.53 -7.50 -3.97
N PHE A 55 2.37 -7.22 -5.27
CA PHE A 55 1.59 -8.08 -6.14
C PHE A 55 2.22 -9.48 -6.32
N GLN A 56 3.54 -9.60 -6.23
CA GLN A 56 4.23 -10.90 -6.22
C GLN A 56 3.86 -11.76 -5.02
N GLN A 57 3.62 -11.16 -3.87
CA GLN A 57 3.20 -11.87 -2.65
C GLN A 57 1.71 -12.24 -2.64
N LEU A 58 0.89 -11.54 -3.44
CA LEU A 58 -0.52 -11.86 -3.57
C LEU A 58 -0.74 -13.16 -4.36
N SER A 59 -1.79 -13.87 -3.99
CA SER A 59 -2.26 -15.05 -4.72
C SER A 59 -2.74 -14.65 -6.12
N PRO A 60 -2.72 -15.57 -7.11
CA PRO A 60 -3.20 -15.28 -8.47
C PRO A 60 -4.65 -14.75 -8.48
N GLU A 61 -5.50 -15.27 -7.61
CA GLU A 61 -6.90 -14.84 -7.47
C GLU A 61 -7.02 -13.40 -6.95
N GLU A 62 -6.21 -13.02 -5.96
CA GLU A 62 -6.18 -11.66 -5.41
C GLU A 62 -5.68 -10.66 -6.45
N ARG A 63 -4.65 -11.04 -7.21
CA ARG A 63 -4.16 -10.27 -8.35
C ARG A 63 -5.22 -10.09 -9.43
N GLN A 64 -6.01 -11.13 -9.71
CA GLN A 64 -7.14 -11.05 -10.64
C GLN A 64 -8.21 -10.08 -10.15
N GLN A 65 -8.55 -10.12 -8.86
CA GLN A 65 -9.50 -9.17 -8.28
C GLN A 65 -9.01 -7.72 -8.38
N VAL A 66 -7.72 -7.48 -8.12
CA VAL A 66 -7.13 -6.15 -8.26
C VAL A 66 -7.13 -5.71 -9.73
N GLY A 67 -6.71 -6.57 -10.64
CA GLY A 67 -6.69 -6.26 -12.07
C GLY A 67 -8.07 -5.94 -12.62
N ASP A 68 -9.09 -6.74 -12.26
CA ASP A 68 -10.47 -6.51 -12.65
C ASP A 68 -11.02 -5.20 -12.07
N ALA A 69 -10.71 -4.89 -10.81
CA ALA A 69 -11.10 -3.62 -10.19
C ALA A 69 -10.47 -2.39 -10.86
N ILE A 70 -9.20 -2.48 -11.26
CA ILE A 70 -8.51 -1.44 -12.02
C ILE A 70 -9.23 -1.21 -13.35
N VAL A 71 -9.51 -2.27 -14.11
CA VAL A 71 -10.15 -2.18 -15.43
C VAL A 71 -11.62 -1.76 -15.36
N ARG A 72 -12.35 -2.17 -14.31
CA ARG A 72 -13.77 -1.83 -14.12
C ARG A 72 -14.03 -0.36 -13.83
N SER A 73 -13.02 0.37 -13.34
CA SER A 73 -13.21 1.77 -13.00
C SER A 73 -13.29 2.60 -14.30
N PRO A 74 -14.44 3.19 -14.65
CA PRO A 74 -14.66 3.81 -15.96
C PRO A 74 -13.82 5.08 -16.18
N ALA A 75 -13.30 5.66 -15.09
CA ALA A 75 -12.39 6.81 -15.12
C ALA A 75 -10.92 6.40 -15.25
N ASN A 76 -10.60 5.11 -15.31
CA ASN A 76 -9.24 4.62 -15.35
C ASN A 76 -8.73 4.55 -16.81
N PRO A 77 -7.56 5.15 -17.13
CA PRO A 77 -6.96 5.01 -18.46
C PRO A 77 -6.54 3.57 -18.80
N VAL A 78 -6.45 2.69 -17.80
CA VAL A 78 -6.07 1.28 -17.99
C VAL A 78 -7.29 0.43 -18.32
N GLN A 79 -7.41 0.06 -19.60
CA GLN A 79 -8.50 -0.79 -20.10
C GLN A 79 -8.17 -2.28 -20.09
N HIS A 80 -6.89 -2.64 -19.94
CA HIS A 80 -6.43 -4.02 -19.92
C HIS A 80 -5.23 -4.15 -18.99
N VAL A 81 -5.23 -5.20 -18.17
CA VAL A 81 -4.12 -5.54 -17.27
C VAL A 81 -3.97 -7.05 -17.21
N ARG A 82 -2.73 -7.53 -17.22
CA ARG A 82 -2.41 -8.95 -17.03
C ARG A 82 -2.29 -9.22 -15.53
N ALA A 83 -3.37 -9.72 -14.94
CA ALA A 83 -3.37 -10.08 -13.53
C ALA A 83 -2.35 -11.18 -13.16
N ASP A 84 -1.95 -12.03 -14.11
CA ASP A 84 -0.91 -13.03 -13.87
C ASP A 84 0.49 -12.41 -13.74
N ASP A 85 0.70 -11.23 -14.34
CA ASP A 85 1.97 -10.51 -14.33
C ASP A 85 1.97 -9.40 -13.26
N PRO A 86 2.71 -9.57 -12.15
CA PRO A 86 2.72 -8.59 -11.07
C PRO A 86 3.38 -7.26 -11.47
N ALA A 87 4.25 -7.24 -12.48
CA ALA A 87 4.84 -6.00 -12.97
C ALA A 87 3.84 -5.20 -13.80
N ASP A 88 3.04 -5.87 -14.64
CA ASP A 88 1.95 -5.25 -15.40
C ASP A 88 0.88 -4.67 -14.45
N LEU A 89 0.54 -5.40 -13.38
CA LEU A 89 -0.35 -4.90 -12.33
C LEU A 89 0.21 -3.67 -11.60
N ALA A 90 1.48 -3.67 -11.23
CA ALA A 90 2.13 -2.53 -10.57
C ALA A 90 2.12 -1.27 -11.46
N ASP A 91 2.38 -1.45 -12.75
CA ASP A 91 2.36 -0.36 -13.71
C ASP A 91 0.94 0.16 -13.97
N ALA A 92 -0.03 -0.74 -14.14
CA ALA A 92 -1.45 -0.43 -14.26
C ALA A 92 -1.97 0.32 -13.03
N TYR A 93 -1.65 -0.14 -11.83
CA TYR A 93 -2.01 0.51 -10.56
C TYR A 93 -1.40 1.91 -10.47
N THR A 94 -0.13 2.05 -10.82
CA THR A 94 0.57 3.35 -10.79
C THR A 94 -0.08 4.34 -11.76
N ARG A 95 -0.43 3.89 -12.98
CA ARG A 95 -1.15 4.70 -13.97
C ARG A 95 -2.55 5.08 -13.49
N ALA A 96 -3.26 4.16 -12.83
CA ALA A 96 -4.57 4.42 -12.24
C ALA A 96 -4.52 5.43 -11.08
N ALA A 97 -3.46 5.39 -10.28
CA ALA A 97 -3.23 6.30 -9.16
C ALA A 97 -2.86 7.73 -9.62
N GLN A 98 -2.12 7.83 -10.73
CA GLN A 98 -1.73 9.10 -11.34
C GLN A 98 -2.77 9.69 -12.29
N ALA A 99 -3.82 8.92 -12.60
CA ALA A 99 -4.90 9.38 -13.46
C ALA A 99 -5.57 10.61 -12.81
N PRO A 100 -5.96 11.62 -13.62
CA PRO A 100 -6.58 12.82 -13.11
C PRO A 100 -7.86 12.48 -12.35
N ALA A 101 -7.97 12.97 -11.12
CA ALA A 101 -9.14 12.78 -10.28
C ALA A 101 -10.39 13.33 -10.99
N GLN A 102 -11.34 12.46 -11.30
CA GLN A 102 -12.67 12.85 -11.72
C GLN A 102 -13.57 12.86 -10.48
N ASN A 103 -14.24 13.98 -10.20
CA ASN A 103 -15.01 14.20 -8.96
C ASN A 103 -14.18 14.17 -7.67
N SER A 104 -13.01 14.81 -7.68
CA SER A 104 -12.15 14.99 -6.49
C SER A 104 -11.58 13.70 -5.89
N GLN A 105 -11.75 12.56 -6.55
CA GLN A 105 -11.16 11.28 -6.16
C GLN A 105 -10.45 10.66 -7.37
N SER A 106 -9.24 10.14 -7.17
CA SER A 106 -8.59 9.35 -8.22
C SER A 106 -9.40 8.08 -8.50
N PRO A 107 -9.39 7.54 -9.73
CA PRO A 107 -10.14 6.32 -10.06
C PRO A 107 -9.77 5.14 -9.16
N LEU A 108 -8.51 5.12 -8.72
CA LEU A 108 -8.00 4.18 -7.74
C LEU A 108 -8.61 4.42 -6.35
N GLU A 109 -8.64 5.67 -5.86
CA GLU A 109 -9.29 6.01 -4.59
C GLU A 109 -10.78 5.68 -4.60
N ALA A 110 -11.48 5.90 -5.71
CA ALA A 110 -12.87 5.50 -5.88
C ALA A 110 -13.05 3.97 -5.81
N ALA A 111 -12.05 3.20 -6.25
CA ALA A 111 -12.06 1.74 -6.11
C ALA A 111 -11.80 1.30 -4.66
N PHE A 112 -10.95 2.01 -3.90
CA PHE A 112 -10.70 1.76 -2.46
C PHE A 112 -11.77 2.36 -1.53
N ALA A 113 -12.56 3.33 -2.02
CA ALA A 113 -13.61 3.99 -1.27
C ALA A 113 -14.61 2.98 -0.70
N PRO A 114 -15.31 3.32 0.41
CA PRO A 114 -16.35 2.46 0.98
C PRO A 114 -17.43 2.18 -0.08
N GLY A 115 -17.56 0.90 -0.48
CA GLY A 115 -18.46 0.45 -1.55
C GLY A 115 -17.79 0.27 -2.92
N GLY A 116 -16.51 0.62 -3.07
CA GLY A 116 -15.70 0.38 -4.25
C GLY A 116 -15.19 -1.07 -4.33
N ALA A 117 -14.77 -1.48 -5.53
CA ALA A 117 -14.37 -2.85 -5.84
C ALA A 117 -13.18 -3.38 -4.99
N LEU A 118 -12.37 -2.49 -4.42
CA LEU A 118 -11.19 -2.81 -3.59
C LEU A 118 -11.43 -2.59 -2.08
N SER A 119 -12.64 -2.27 -1.64
CA SER A 119 -12.96 -2.09 -0.20
C SER A 119 -12.98 -3.41 0.59
N ASN A 120 -12.65 -4.54 -0.06
CA ASN A 120 -12.72 -5.89 0.49
C ASN A 120 -11.74 -6.09 1.66
N PRO A 121 -12.10 -6.88 2.70
CA PRO A 121 -11.23 -7.11 3.86
C PRO A 121 -9.91 -7.80 3.52
N MET A 122 -9.85 -8.57 2.43
CA MET A 122 -8.58 -9.13 1.92
C MET A 122 -7.60 -8.04 1.51
N VAL A 123 -8.09 -6.98 0.85
CA VAL A 123 -7.27 -5.83 0.47
C VAL A 123 -6.75 -5.10 1.72
N LYS A 124 -7.55 -5.03 2.78
CA LYS A 124 -7.11 -4.46 4.07
C LYS A 124 -5.96 -5.24 4.71
N ALA A 125 -5.98 -6.57 4.63
CA ALA A 125 -4.89 -7.41 5.10
C ALA A 125 -3.63 -7.21 4.25
N GLY A 126 -3.80 -7.10 2.92
CA GLY A 126 -2.73 -6.77 1.99
C GLY A 126 -2.04 -5.42 2.30
N LEU A 127 -2.80 -4.38 2.65
CA LEU A 127 -2.25 -3.08 3.02
C LEU A 127 -1.37 -3.14 4.27
N VAL A 128 -1.74 -3.90 5.30
CA VAL A 128 -0.87 -4.07 6.49
C VAL A 128 0.43 -4.80 6.13
N GLY A 129 0.36 -5.82 5.26
CA GLY A 129 1.54 -6.52 4.74
C GLY A 129 2.46 -5.61 3.92
N LEU A 130 1.89 -4.75 3.08
CA LEU A 130 2.64 -3.76 2.31
C LEU A 130 3.35 -2.74 3.19
N ALA A 131 2.67 -2.20 4.21
CA ALA A 131 3.28 -1.29 5.17
C ALA A 131 4.45 -1.97 5.91
N ALA A 132 4.33 -3.26 6.23
CA ALA A 132 5.41 -4.03 6.83
C ALA A 132 6.63 -4.20 5.93
N MET A 133 6.43 -4.41 4.63
CA MET A 133 7.55 -4.48 3.68
C MET A 133 8.28 -3.14 3.55
N ILE A 134 7.53 -2.04 3.40
CA ILE A 134 8.09 -0.69 3.32
C ILE A 134 8.88 -0.36 4.58
N GLY A 135 8.29 -0.60 5.76
CA GLY A 135 8.97 -0.40 7.04
C GLY A 135 10.24 -1.25 7.17
N SER A 136 10.21 -2.50 6.71
CA SER A 136 11.38 -3.39 6.70
C SER A 136 12.51 -2.90 5.78
N LYS A 137 12.17 -2.23 4.66
CA LYS A 137 13.14 -1.68 3.71
C LYS A 137 13.85 -0.43 4.27
N LEU A 138 13.11 0.40 5.02
CA LEU A 138 13.65 1.59 5.67
C LEU A 138 14.53 1.27 6.88
N LEU A 139 14.21 0.21 7.64
CA LEU A 139 15.01 -0.24 8.79
C LEU A 139 16.32 -0.94 8.39
N ARG A 140 16.50 -1.30 7.11
CA ARG A 140 17.72 -1.92 6.58
C ARG A 140 18.72 -0.92 5.99
N HIS A 141 18.37 0.37 5.94
CA HIS A 141 19.23 1.45 5.46
C HIS A 141 19.84 2.23 6.62
#